data_AF-G9L4M2-F1
#
_entry.id   AF-G9L4M2-F1
#
_cell.length_a   1.000
_cell.length_b   1.000
_cell.length_c   1.000
_cell.angle_alpha   90.00
_cell.angle_beta   90.00
_cell.angle_gamma   90.00
#
_symmetry.space_group_name_H-M   'P 1'
#
loop_
_entity.id
_entity.type
_entity.pdbx_description
1 polymer ?
#
loop_
_entity_poly.entity_id
_entity_poly.type
_entity_poly.pdbx_seq_one_letter_code
_entity_poly.pdbx_strand_id
1 'polypeptide(L)'
;EQAAGAIRTLRSERTPLPRKRQLMRSLFGDYRAQMEAERREALRVLRTAARAAQVQPVGEAARKKNGRVCRPRQAGVAKATLDTPDEEFRFNF
;
A
#
# COMPACT_ATOMS: atom_id res chain seq x y z
N GLU A 1 11.65 -18.66 -24.46
CA GLU A 1 11.15 -20.06 -24.59
C GLU A 1 10.65 -20.68 -23.27
N GLN A 2 11.47 -20.78 -22.20
CA GLN A 2 11.10 -21.51 -20.96
C GLN A 2 9.83 -21.02 -20.24
N ALA A 3 9.58 -19.71 -20.15
CA ALA A 3 8.41 -19.16 -19.46
C ALA A 3 7.08 -19.54 -20.14
N ALA A 4 7.03 -19.55 -21.47
CA ALA A 4 5.84 -19.94 -22.22
C ALA A 4 5.55 -21.44 -22.07
N GLY A 5 6.59 -22.27 -22.07
CA GLY A 5 6.48 -23.71 -21.81
C GLY A 5 5.96 -24.02 -20.40
N ALA A 6 6.48 -23.30 -19.41
CA ALA A 6 6.01 -23.38 -18.03
C ALA A 6 4.52 -23.02 -17.90
N ILE A 7 4.08 -21.93 -18.51
CA ILE A 7 2.68 -21.51 -18.48
C ILE A 7 1.77 -22.58 -19.12
N ARG A 8 2.19 -23.19 -20.24
CA ARG A 8 1.45 -24.30 -20.86
C ARG A 8 1.32 -25.49 -19.91
N THR A 9 2.38 -25.87 -19.20
CA THR A 9 2.33 -26.97 -18.21
C THR A 9 1.46 -26.63 -16.99
N LEU A 10 1.42 -25.38 -16.56
CA LEU A 10 0.56 -24.96 -15.45
C LEU A 10 -0.92 -24.96 -15.84
N ARG A 11 -1.24 -24.58 -17.08
CA ARG A 11 -2.60 -24.56 -17.62
C ARG A 11 -3.13 -25.95 -17.98
N SER A 12 -2.26 -26.90 -18.29
CA SER A 12 -2.67 -28.25 -18.67
C SER A 12 -3.29 -29.02 -17.49
N GLU A 13 -4.50 -29.55 -17.69
CA GLU A 13 -5.21 -30.42 -16.73
C GLU A 13 -4.54 -31.78 -16.55
N ARG A 14 -3.82 -32.25 -17.59
CA ARG A 14 -3.12 -33.54 -17.59
C ARG A 14 -1.91 -33.56 -16.65
N THR A 15 -1.45 -32.39 -16.21
CA THR A 15 -0.28 -32.27 -15.33
C THR A 15 -0.72 -32.38 -13.87
N PRO A 16 -0.18 -33.35 -13.09
CA PRO A 16 -0.61 -33.53 -11.71
C PRO A 16 -0.16 -32.35 -10.84
N LEU A 17 -0.97 -32.00 -9.83
CA LEU A 17 -0.76 -30.86 -8.94
C LEU A 17 0.64 -30.79 -8.30
N PRO A 18 1.24 -31.89 -7.81
CA PRO A 18 2.59 -31.86 -7.24
C PRO A 18 3.65 -31.33 -8.22
N ARG A 19 3.53 -31.72 -9.50
CA ARG A 19 4.46 -31.29 -10.56
C ARG A 19 4.29 -29.81 -10.88
N LYS A 20 3.06 -29.29 -10.86
CA LYS A 20 2.78 -27.86 -10.98
C LYS A 20 3.39 -27.07 -9.82
N ARG A 21 3.25 -27.56 -8.58
CA ARG A 21 3.86 -26.91 -7.39
C ARG A 21 5.38 -26.88 -7.47
N GLN A 22 6.01 -27.99 -7.88
CA GLN A 22 7.46 -28.06 -8.04
C GLN A 22 7.95 -27.04 -9.07
N LEU A 23 7.29 -26.97 -10.23
CA LEU A 23 7.61 -26.04 -11.30
C LEU A 23 7.39 -24.58 -10.88
N MET A 24 6.31 -24.28 -10.16
CA MET A 24 6.09 -22.94 -9.58
C MET A 24 7.22 -22.56 -8.62
N ARG A 25 7.62 -23.48 -7.73
CA ARG A 25 8.65 -23.23 -6.72
C ARG A 25 10.03 -23.04 -7.33
N SER A 26 10.38 -23.77 -8.40
CA SER A 26 11.67 -23.61 -9.07
C SER A 26 11.74 -22.36 -9.96
N LEU A 27 10.65 -22.01 -10.65
CA LEU A 27 10.66 -20.89 -11.60
C LEU A 27 10.42 -19.54 -10.93
N PHE A 28 9.50 -19.48 -9.98
CA PHE A 28 9.12 -18.24 -9.31
C PHE A 28 9.81 -18.08 -7.96
N GLY A 29 10.55 -19.09 -7.49
CA GLY A 29 11.32 -19.04 -6.26
C GLY A 29 10.47 -18.63 -5.04
N ASP A 30 11.10 -17.92 -4.11
CA ASP A 30 10.46 -17.38 -2.91
C ASP A 30 9.86 -15.99 -3.18
N TYR A 31 8.87 -15.92 -4.06
CA TYR A 31 8.12 -14.69 -4.38
C TYR A 31 7.66 -13.90 -3.13
N ARG A 32 7.33 -14.61 -2.04
CA ARG A 32 6.99 -13.96 -0.75
C ARG A 32 8.14 -13.10 -0.20
N ALA A 33 9.37 -13.58 -0.27
CA ALA A 33 10.54 -12.83 0.18
C ALA A 33 10.77 -11.58 -0.70
N GLN A 34 10.54 -11.70 -2.00
CA GLN A 34 10.60 -10.56 -2.92
C GLN A 34 9.54 -9.50 -2.58
N MET A 35 8.29 -9.90 -2.37
CA MET A 35 7.21 -8.98 -1.97
C MET A 35 7.48 -8.29 -0.63
N GLU A 36 8.06 -9.01 0.33
CA GLU A 36 8.48 -8.40 1.60
C GLU A 36 9.60 -7.38 1.41
N ALA A 37 10.57 -7.66 0.55
CA ALA A 37 11.66 -6.75 0.23
C ALA A 37 11.14 -5.46 -0.39
N GLU A 38 10.30 -5.56 -1.43
CA GLU A 38 9.66 -4.42 -2.09
C GLU A 38 8.83 -3.58 -1.10
N ARG A 39 8.07 -4.24 -0.22
CA ARG A 39 7.30 -3.56 0.83
C ARG A 39 8.21 -2.81 1.81
N ARG A 40 9.34 -3.39 2.22
CA ARG A 40 10.31 -2.75 3.12
C ARG A 40 10.96 -1.54 2.45
N GLU A 41 11.26 -1.61 1.16
CA GLU A 41 11.79 -0.49 0.38
C GLU A 41 10.80 0.66 0.31
N ALA A 42 9.53 0.39 -0.01
CA ALA A 42 8.47 1.41 -0.02
C ALA A 42 8.35 2.12 1.35
N LEU A 43 8.41 1.37 2.45
CA LEU A 43 8.39 1.95 3.80
C LEU A 43 9.63 2.80 4.10
N ARG A 44 10.81 2.42 3.58
CA ARG A 44 12.02 3.22 3.71
C ARG A 44 11.87 4.55 2.98
N VAL A 45 11.39 4.54 1.74
CA VAL A 45 11.16 5.74 0.93
C VAL A 45 10.18 6.70 1.62
N LEU A 46 9.08 6.18 2.17
CA LEU A 46 8.12 7.00 2.92
C LEU A 46 8.76 7.63 4.17
N ARG A 47 9.55 6.86 4.94
CA ARG A 47 10.26 7.39 6.11
C ARG A 47 11.28 8.46 5.74
N THR A 48 12.01 8.28 4.64
CA THR A 48 12.97 9.28 4.16
C THR A 48 12.26 10.55 3.70
N ALA A 49 11.14 10.43 2.98
CA ALA A 49 10.34 11.56 2.57
C ALA A 49 9.76 12.32 3.78
N ALA A 50 9.23 11.60 4.77
CA ALA A 50 8.73 12.20 6.01
C ALA A 50 9.84 12.94 6.79
N ARG A 51 11.06 12.39 6.83
CA ARG A 51 12.22 13.05 7.45
C ARG A 51 12.67 14.29 6.67
N ALA A 52 12.71 14.22 5.34
CA ALA A 52 13.05 15.36 4.49
C ALA A 52 12.02 16.49 4.60
N ALA A 53 10.74 16.15 4.80
CA ALA A 53 9.66 17.10 5.04
C ALA A 53 9.60 17.62 6.50
N GLN A 54 10.51 17.22 7.40
CA GLN A 54 10.51 17.76 8.77
C GLN A 54 10.84 19.25 8.74
N VAL A 55 9.82 20.06 8.96
CA VAL A 55 9.92 21.50 9.11
C VAL A 55 10.40 21.80 10.53
N GLN A 56 11.55 22.46 10.66
CA GLN A 56 11.99 22.94 11.97
C GLN A 56 11.04 24.03 12.47
N PRO A 57 10.57 23.95 13.72
CA PRO A 57 9.76 25.01 14.30
C PRO A 57 10.60 26.28 14.40
N VAL A 58 10.17 27.32 13.68
CA VAL A 58 10.77 28.65 13.77
C VAL A 58 10.60 29.17 15.20
N GLY A 59 11.71 29.56 15.84
CA GLY A 59 11.76 30.05 17.21
C GLY A 59 10.79 31.20 17.47
N GLU A 60 10.21 31.21 18.66
CA GLU A 60 9.09 32.09 19.04
C GLU A 60 9.36 33.59 18.82
N ALA A 61 10.63 34.01 18.91
CA ALA A 61 11.04 35.39 18.65
C ALA A 61 10.79 35.87 17.21
N ALA A 62 10.77 34.97 16.23
CA ALA A 62 10.44 35.29 14.84
C ALA A 62 8.92 35.17 14.54
N ARG A 63 8.16 34.43 15.35
CA ARG A 63 6.70 34.26 15.19
C ARG A 63 5.89 35.50 15.59
N LYS A 64 6.33 36.25 16.61
CA LYS A 64 5.54 37.35 17.19
C LYS A 64 5.37 38.58 16.29
N LYS A 65 6.22 38.75 15.27
CA LYS A 65 6.22 39.94 14.40
C LYS A 65 5.23 39.87 13.23
N ASN A 66 4.88 38.65 12.78
CA ASN A 66 4.18 38.41 11.51
C ASN A 66 2.91 37.55 11.64
N GLY A 67 2.36 37.38 12.84
CA GLY A 67 1.25 36.48 13.10
C GLY A 67 -0.10 36.98 12.55
N ARG A 68 -0.44 36.62 11.30
CA ARG A 68 -1.86 36.59 10.90
C ARG A 68 -2.50 35.34 11.49
N VAL A 69 -3.43 35.53 12.42
CA VAL A 69 -4.22 34.45 13.01
C VAL A 69 -5.16 33.90 11.95
N CYS A 70 -4.81 32.76 11.35
CA CYS A 70 -5.73 31.99 10.54
C CYS A 70 -6.76 31.34 11.47
N ARG A 71 -7.91 31.99 11.66
CA ARG A 71 -9.04 31.35 12.35
C ARG A 71 -9.64 30.31 11.41
N PRO A 72 -9.79 29.04 11.81
CA PRO A 72 -10.62 28.11 11.05
C PRO A 72 -12.06 28.66 11.06
N ARG A 73 -12.64 28.89 9.88
CA ARG A 73 -14.08 29.15 9.76
C ARG A 73 -14.79 27.93 10.35
N GLN A 74 -15.71 28.13 11.29
CA GLN A 74 -16.70 27.09 11.57
C GLN A 74 -17.40 26.80 10.26
N ALA A 75 -17.22 25.59 9.73
CA ALA A 75 -17.93 25.15 8.55
C ALA A 75 -19.41 25.22 8.90
N GLY A 76 -20.13 26.13 8.22
CA GLY A 76 -21.58 26.14 8.27
C GLY A 76 -22.09 24.74 7.96
N VAL A 77 -23.02 24.28 8.78
CA VAL A 77 -23.73 23.00 8.67
C VAL A 77 -24.11 22.72 7.22
N ALA A 78 -23.29 21.93 6.53
CA ALA A 78 -23.67 21.30 5.28
C ALA A 78 -24.25 19.94 5.65
N LYS A 79 -25.58 19.87 5.72
CA LYS A 79 -26.29 18.59 5.72
C LYS A 79 -25.96 17.89 4.40
N ALA A 80 -25.16 16.84 4.47
CA ALA A 80 -25.13 15.79 3.47
C ALA A 80 -25.26 14.47 4.23
N THR A 81 -26.51 14.01 4.36
CA THR A 81 -26.82 12.60 4.51
C THR A 81 -26.21 11.90 3.29
N LEU A 82 -25.01 11.35 3.45
CA LEU A 82 -24.48 10.35 2.56
C LEU A 82 -24.78 9.02 3.22
N ASP A 83 -25.98 8.50 2.94
CA ASP A 83 -26.35 7.12 3.25
C ASP A 83 -25.33 6.21 2.56
N THR A 84 -24.35 5.76 3.33
CA THR A 84 -23.45 4.70 2.92
C THR A 84 -24.07 3.44 3.50
N PRO A 85 -24.59 2.48 2.69
CA PRO A 85 -25.00 1.21 3.24
C PRO A 85 -23.75 0.54 3.80
N ASP A 86 -23.82 0.21 5.08
CA ASP A 86 -22.83 -0.58 5.82
C ASP A 86 -22.90 -2.02 5.27
N GLU A 87 -22.31 -2.24 4.09
CA GLU A 87 -22.11 -3.56 3.53
C GLU A 87 -20.90 -4.19 4.23
N GLU A 88 -21.12 -4.62 5.47
CA GLU A 88 -20.17 -5.41 6.24
C GLU A 88 -19.92 -6.74 5.50
N PHE A 89 -18.80 -6.80 4.79
CA PHE A 89 -18.33 -8.01 4.14
C PHE A 89 -18.16 -9.14 5.16
N ARG A 90 -19.00 -10.18 5.07
CA ARG A 90 -18.94 -11.36 5.94
C ARG A 90 -18.57 -12.61 5.14
N PHE A 91 -17.60 -13.35 5.66
CA PHE A 91 -17.24 -14.66 5.12
C PHE A 91 -18.36 -15.66 5.43
N ASN A 92 -19.01 -16.19 4.40
CA ASN A 92 -19.90 -17.34 4.55
C ASN A 92 -19.02 -18.59 4.71
N PHE A 93 -19.07 -19.18 5.90
CA PHE A 93 -18.53 -20.52 6.19
C PHE A 93 -19.56 -21.59 5.85
#